data_AF-A0A1E5PHI0-F1
#
_entry.id   AF-A0A1E5PHI0-F1
#
_cell.length_a   1.000
_cell.length_b   1.000
_cell.length_c   1.000
_cell.angle_alpha   90.00
_cell.angle_beta   90.00
_cell.angle_gamma   90.00
#
_symmetry.space_group_name_H-M   'P 1'
#
loop_
_entity.id
_entity.type
_entity.pdbx_description
1 polymer ?
#
loop_
_entity_poly.entity_id
_entity_poly.type
_entity_poly.pdbx_seq_one_letter_code
_entity_poly.pdbx_strand_id
1 'polypeptide(L)'
;MKDLKFEQKRSLSRLEAADQLTALAAALREGGEAELELGPTTLSLRIPDDLRSEVEVEIGDGEIELEIEFKWPTAPIRTAPSRTVAGTEKAAGRKNAAAKPARSGTGTGRNKGTKRSATKTP
;
A
#
# COMPACT_ATOMS: atom_id res chain seq x y z
N MET A 1 -25.88 5.24 13.47
CA MET A 1 -25.08 5.37 14.71
C MET A 1 -25.07 6.84 15.08
N LYS A 2 -25.02 7.15 16.38
CA LYS A 2 -24.97 8.53 16.88
C LYS A 2 -23.54 9.04 16.70
N ASP A 3 -23.37 10.30 16.32
CA ASP A 3 -22.05 10.90 16.21
C ASP A 3 -21.37 10.88 17.59
N LEU A 4 -20.17 10.30 17.66
CA LEU A 4 -19.36 10.26 18.87
C LEU A 4 -18.45 11.49 18.88
N LYS A 5 -18.53 12.30 19.94
CA LYS A 5 -17.56 13.37 20.22
C LYS A 5 -16.92 13.10 21.58
N PHE A 6 -15.59 13.11 21.61
CA PHE A 6 -14.79 13.10 22.84
C PHE A 6 -13.98 14.41 22.88
N GLU A 7 -14.00 15.11 24.02
CA GLU A 7 -13.23 16.33 24.24
C GLU A 7 -12.65 16.28 25.66
N GLN A 8 -11.34 16.50 25.79
CA GLN A 8 -10.64 16.54 27.08
C GLN A 8 -9.72 17.76 27.09
N LYS A 9 -9.92 18.67 28.05
CA LYS A 9 -9.08 19.86 28.26
C LYS A 9 -8.34 19.71 29.58
N ARG A 10 -7.01 19.74 29.53
CA ARG A 10 -6.13 19.69 30.71
C ARG A 10 -4.78 20.32 30.41
N SER A 11 -4.12 20.83 31.44
CA SER A 11 -2.73 21.26 31.36
C SER A 11 -1.81 20.04 31.49
N LEU A 12 -0.78 19.98 30.65
CA LEU A 12 0.23 18.92 30.66
C LEU A 12 1.61 19.53 30.85
N SER A 13 2.50 18.80 31.51
CA SER A 13 3.94 19.08 31.41
C SER A 13 4.45 18.73 30.00
N ARG A 14 5.62 19.29 29.65
CA ARG A 14 6.29 19.00 28.38
C ARG A 14 6.56 17.50 28.18
N LEU A 15 6.86 16.76 29.25
CA LEU A 15 7.14 15.32 29.18
C LEU A 15 5.85 14.52 28.94
N GLU A 16 4.78 14.82 29.67
CA GLU A 16 3.49 14.14 29.49
C GLU A 16 2.91 14.37 28.08
N ALA A 17 3.10 15.57 27.52
CA ALA A 17 2.72 15.86 26.14
C ALA A 17 3.53 15.02 25.14
N ALA A 18 4.85 14.88 25.36
CA ALA A 18 5.71 14.05 24.50
C ALA A 18 5.34 12.57 24.56
N ASP A 19 5.02 12.06 25.75
CA ASP A 19 4.59 10.67 25.94
C ASP A 19 3.26 10.40 25.21
N GLN A 20 2.30 11.34 25.27
CA GLN A 20 1.03 11.25 24.53
C GLN A 20 1.23 11.26 23.01
N LEU A 21 2.07 12.15 22.50
CA LEU A 21 2.40 12.19 21.08
C LEU A 21 3.11 10.91 20.63
N THR A 22 3.95 10.35 21.49
CA THR A 22 4.64 9.07 21.23
C THR A 22 3.65 7.92 21.16
N ALA A 23 2.69 7.84 22.08
CA ALA A 23 1.63 6.83 22.07
C ALA A 23 0.75 6.95 20.83
N LEU A 24 0.33 8.16 20.46
CA LEU A 24 -0.41 8.42 19.22
C LEU A 24 0.40 7.97 17.99
N ALA A 25 1.69 8.33 17.93
CA ALA A 25 2.56 7.93 16.83
C ALA A 25 2.80 6.41 16.78
N ALA A 26 2.76 5.70 17.90
CA ALA A 26 2.83 4.24 17.93
C ALA A 26 1.56 3.62 17.36
N ALA A 27 0.38 4.08 17.81
CA ALA A 27 -0.92 3.64 17.30
C ALA A 27 -1.06 3.85 15.79
N LEU A 28 -0.64 5.01 15.27
CA LEU A 28 -0.67 5.31 13.84
C LEU A 28 0.25 4.39 13.01
N ARG A 29 1.38 3.95 13.58
CA ARG A 29 2.30 3.00 12.90
C ARG A 29 1.79 1.57 12.90
N GLU A 30 1.10 1.17 13.95
CA GLU A 30 0.48 -0.16 14.04
C GLU A 30 -0.72 -0.28 13.09
N GLY A 31 -1.56 0.76 13.03
CA GLY A 31 -2.78 0.77 12.23
C GLY A 31 -3.82 -0.22 12.76
N GLY A 32 -4.90 -0.44 12.01
CA GLY A 32 -5.94 -1.39 12.41
C GLY A 32 -6.71 -0.93 13.65
N GLU A 33 -7.01 -1.83 14.57
CA GLU A 33 -7.65 -1.48 15.85
C GLU A 33 -6.58 -1.09 16.87
N ALA A 34 -6.54 0.19 17.26
CA ALA A 34 -5.56 0.71 18.19
C ALA A 34 -6.23 1.26 19.46
N GLU A 35 -5.55 1.11 20.60
CA GLU A 35 -5.94 1.69 21.87
C GLU A 35 -4.98 2.83 22.24
N LEU A 36 -5.53 4.02 22.50
CA LEU A 36 -4.76 5.21 22.88
C LEU A 36 -5.09 5.61 24.31
N GLU A 37 -4.07 5.66 25.16
CA GLU A 37 -4.19 6.13 26.54
C GLU A 37 -4.06 7.66 26.60
N LEU A 38 -5.14 8.33 26.98
CA LEU A 38 -5.25 9.78 27.16
C LEU A 38 -5.43 10.11 28.64
N GLY A 39 -4.38 9.80 29.43
CA GLY A 39 -4.41 9.94 30.89
C GLY A 39 -5.30 8.89 31.54
N PRO A 40 -6.40 9.25 32.22
CA PRO A 40 -7.29 8.28 32.87
C PRO A 40 -8.27 7.59 31.91
N THR A 41 -8.20 7.86 30.61
CA THR A 41 -9.17 7.36 29.61
C THR A 41 -8.44 6.66 28.48
N THR A 42 -9.00 5.53 28.04
CA THR A 42 -8.53 4.80 26.85
C THR A 42 -9.52 5.01 25.71
N LEU A 43 -9.00 5.36 24.53
CA LEU A 43 -9.78 5.55 23.31
C LEU A 43 -9.44 4.42 22.32
N SER A 44 -10.44 3.67 21.89
CA SER A 44 -10.28 2.65 20.84
C SER A 44 -10.66 3.24 19.49
N LEU A 45 -9.76 3.17 18.51
CA LEU A 45 -9.94 3.71 17.16
C LEU A 45 -9.50 2.70 16.10
N ARG A 46 -10.26 2.62 15.01
CA ARG A 46 -9.81 1.94 13.79
C ARG A 46 -9.05 2.91 12.89
N ILE A 47 -7.74 2.71 12.74
CA ILE A 47 -6.82 3.53 11.94
C ILE A 47 -6.58 2.84 10.58
N PRO A 48 -6.93 3.47 9.45
CA PRO A 48 -6.64 2.94 8.12
C PRO A 48 -5.19 3.20 7.68
N ASP A 49 -4.77 2.54 6.60
CA ASP A 49 -3.44 2.74 6.00
C ASP A 49 -3.25 4.18 5.45
N ASP A 50 -4.33 4.80 4.98
CA ASP A 50 -4.33 6.14 4.41
C ASP A 50 -5.29 7.08 5.17
N LEU A 51 -4.80 8.27 5.53
CA LEU A 51 -5.57 9.31 6.19
C LEU A 51 -5.18 10.71 5.68
N ARG A 52 -6.09 11.68 5.82
CA ARG A 52 -5.78 13.10 5.57
C ARG A 52 -5.21 13.69 6.86
N SER A 53 -4.13 14.45 6.73
CA SER A 53 -3.48 15.16 7.84
C SER A 53 -3.43 16.66 7.56
N GLU A 54 -3.57 17.46 8.61
CA GLU A 54 -3.41 18.91 8.63
C GLU A 54 -2.63 19.29 9.89
N VAL A 55 -1.65 20.19 9.75
CA VAL A 55 -0.82 20.67 10.87
C VAL A 55 -0.80 22.18 10.80
N GLU A 56 -1.21 22.82 11.88
CA GLU A 56 -1.30 24.27 11.99
C GLU A 56 -0.49 24.75 13.20
N VAL A 57 0.17 25.89 13.04
CA VAL A 57 0.92 26.55 14.11
C VAL A 57 0.56 28.02 14.11
N GLU A 58 0.03 28.48 15.22
CA GLU A 58 -0.36 29.88 15.42
C GLU A 58 0.38 30.48 16.61
N ILE A 59 0.71 31.77 16.51
CA ILE A 59 1.34 32.54 17.59
C ILE A 59 0.51 33.81 17.79
N GLY A 60 -0.10 33.94 18.96
CA GLY A 60 -1.04 35.02 19.28
C GLY A 60 -1.26 35.12 20.78
N ASP A 61 -1.63 36.31 21.26
CA ASP A 61 -1.98 36.57 22.67
C ASP A 61 -0.96 36.11 23.73
N GLY A 62 0.32 36.01 23.34
CA GLY A 62 1.41 35.56 24.22
C GLY A 62 1.57 34.04 24.29
N GLU A 63 0.84 33.29 23.47
CA GLU A 63 0.80 31.84 23.45
C GLU A 63 1.23 31.29 22.07
N ILE A 64 1.61 30.01 22.05
CA ILE A 64 1.82 29.23 20.83
C ILE A 64 0.79 28.10 20.83
N GLU A 65 0.07 27.98 19.73
CA GLU A 65 -0.89 26.91 19.49
C GLU A 65 -0.34 26.00 18.39
N LEU A 66 -0.36 24.69 18.64
CA LEU A 66 0.02 23.65 17.69
C LEU A 66 -1.13 22.67 17.60
N GLU A 67 -1.74 22.58 16.42
CA GLU A 67 -2.79 21.63 16.12
C GLU A 67 -2.29 20.55 15.16
N ILE A 68 -2.66 19.29 15.44
CA ILE A 68 -2.42 18.15 14.56
C ILE A 68 -3.75 17.46 14.35
N GLU A 69 -4.28 17.57 13.14
CA GLU A 69 -5.58 17.02 12.78
C GLU A 69 -5.40 15.82 11.84
N PHE A 70 -6.17 14.76 12.11
CA PHE A 70 -6.27 13.60 11.22
C PHE A 70 -7.74 13.30 10.92
N LYS A 71 -8.04 13.05 9.64
CA LYS A 71 -9.38 12.73 9.16
C LYS A 71 -9.37 11.48 8.30
N TRP A 72 -10.25 10.53 8.60
CA TRP A 72 -10.45 9.33 7.79
C TRP A 72 -11.90 8.81 7.85
N PRO A 73 -12.34 8.01 6.86
CA PRO A 73 -13.66 7.41 6.86
C PRO A 73 -13.79 6.31 7.92
N THR A 74 -14.89 6.31 8.68
CA THR A 74 -15.23 5.25 9.65
C THR A 74 -16.00 4.09 9.01
N ALA A 75 -16.52 4.28 7.80
CA ALA A 75 -17.17 3.23 7.02
C ALA A 75 -16.12 2.35 6.32
N PRO A 76 -16.34 1.03 6.18
CA PRO A 76 -15.46 0.19 5.40
C PRO A 76 -15.33 0.72 3.98
N ILE A 77 -14.11 1.03 3.55
CA ILE A 77 -13.83 1.30 2.14
C ILE A 77 -14.18 0.01 1.40
N ARG A 78 -15.25 0.03 0.61
CA ARG A 78 -15.46 -1.03 -0.38
C ARG A 78 -14.34 -0.89 -1.40
N THR A 79 -13.30 -1.70 -1.24
CA THR A 79 -12.30 -1.88 -2.28
C THR A 79 -13.05 -2.35 -3.53
N ALA A 80 -13.20 -1.47 -4.51
CA ALA A 80 -13.70 -1.88 -5.82
C ALA A 80 -12.78 -3.00 -6.32
N PRO A 81 -13.32 -4.14 -6.80
CA PRO A 81 -12.47 -5.20 -7.30
C PRO A 81 -11.59 -4.61 -8.39
N SER A 82 -10.26 -4.69 -8.19
CA SER A 82 -9.29 -4.37 -9.23
C SER A 82 -9.72 -5.15 -10.46
N ARG A 83 -10.10 -4.42 -11.51
CA ARG A 83 -10.63 -4.99 -12.74
C ARG A 83 -9.52 -5.85 -13.31
N THR A 84 -9.58 -7.15 -13.04
CA THR A 84 -8.71 -8.14 -13.66
C THR A 84 -8.89 -7.98 -15.15
N VAL A 85 -7.86 -7.47 -15.83
CA VAL A 85 -7.77 -7.49 -17.29
C VAL A 85 -7.59 -8.94 -17.72
N ALA A 86 -8.71 -9.67 -17.72
CA ALA A 86 -8.81 -10.96 -18.36
C ALA A 86 -9.21 -10.73 -19.82
N GLY A 87 -8.27 -10.99 -20.72
CA GLY A 87 -8.59 -11.47 -22.06
C GLY A 87 -8.18 -10.57 -23.21
N THR A 88 -6.98 -10.78 -23.75
CA THR A 88 -6.86 -10.99 -25.20
C THR A 88 -5.63 -11.86 -25.51
N GLU A 89 -5.78 -13.18 -25.43
CA GLU A 89 -4.99 -14.06 -26.28
C GLU A 89 -5.85 -15.16 -26.93
N LYS A 90 -5.73 -15.19 -28.26
CA LYS A 90 -5.97 -16.28 -29.22
C LYS A 90 -7.39 -16.66 -29.63
N ALA A 91 -7.69 -16.35 -30.89
CA ALA A 91 -8.13 -17.37 -31.85
C ALA A 91 -7.83 -16.94 -33.30
N ALA A 92 -6.76 -17.46 -33.91
CA ALA A 92 -6.72 -17.68 -35.35
C ALA A 92 -5.73 -18.79 -35.69
N GLY A 93 -6.23 -19.83 -36.38
CA GLY A 93 -5.41 -20.72 -37.20
C GLY A 93 -5.20 -22.13 -36.68
N ARG A 94 -6.22 -22.98 -36.80
CA ARG A 94 -5.99 -24.43 -36.94
C ARG A 94 -6.90 -25.00 -38.02
N LYS A 95 -6.34 -25.20 -39.21
CA LYS A 95 -6.81 -26.20 -40.17
C LYS A 95 -5.60 -26.90 -40.76
N ASN A 96 -5.38 -28.13 -40.30
CA ASN A 96 -4.53 -29.11 -40.97
C ASN A 96 -5.43 -29.87 -41.95
N ALA A 97 -5.13 -29.80 -43.25
CA ALA A 97 -5.57 -30.77 -44.25
C ALA A 97 -4.43 -30.98 -45.24
N ALA A 98 -4.11 -32.25 -45.46
CA ALA A 98 -2.93 -32.73 -46.17
C ALA A 98 -3.02 -32.58 -47.69
N ALA A 99 -1.89 -32.25 -48.33
CA ALA A 99 -1.47 -32.80 -49.63
C ALA A 99 0.00 -32.43 -49.91
N LYS A 100 0.88 -33.44 -50.01
CA LYS A 100 2.12 -33.40 -50.83
C LYS A 100 1.70 -33.65 -52.30
N PRO A 101 2.46 -33.28 -53.36
CA PRO A 101 3.93 -33.39 -53.44
C PRO A 101 4.68 -32.36 -54.32
N ALA A 102 5.99 -32.61 -54.46
CA ALA A 102 6.85 -32.36 -55.63
C ALA A 102 7.78 -31.11 -55.69
N ARG A 103 9.07 -31.45 -55.45
CA ARG A 103 10.28 -31.21 -56.28
C ARG A 103 10.92 -29.82 -56.44
N SER A 104 12.23 -29.88 -56.22
CA SER A 104 13.35 -29.04 -56.73
C SER A 104 13.50 -27.65 -56.09
N GLY A 105 14.69 -27.17 -55.73
CA GLY A 105 16.02 -27.73 -55.82
C GLY A 105 17.02 -26.89 -55.00
N THR A 106 18.15 -27.53 -54.71
CA THR A 106 19.52 -26.97 -54.65
C THR A 106 19.79 -25.70 -53.82
N GLY A 107 20.61 -25.86 -52.77
CA GLY A 107 21.21 -24.73 -52.06
C GLY A 107 22.08 -25.18 -50.88
N THR A 108 23.28 -25.65 -51.19
CA THR A 108 24.38 -26.02 -50.29
C THR A 108 24.73 -24.95 -49.24
N GLY A 109 24.94 -25.37 -47.99
CA GLY A 109 25.56 -24.54 -46.94
C GLY A 109 25.84 -25.32 -45.66
N ARG A 110 27.02 -25.94 -45.60
CA ARG A 110 27.55 -26.77 -44.51
C ARG A 110 28.43 -25.91 -43.59
N ASN A 111 28.17 -25.92 -42.28
CA ASN A 111 29.14 -25.96 -41.16
C ASN A 111 28.34 -25.84 -39.84
N LYS A 112 28.28 -26.79 -38.90
CA LYS A 112 29.22 -27.70 -38.22
C LYS A 112 30.12 -27.00 -37.17
N GLY A 113 29.87 -27.34 -35.90
CA GLY A 113 30.66 -27.01 -34.71
C GLY A 113 29.74 -26.84 -33.48
N THR A 114 29.26 -27.87 -32.76
CA THR A 114 29.93 -28.65 -31.67
C THR A 114 30.93 -27.85 -30.85
N LYS A 115 31.05 -27.92 -29.52
CA LYS A 115 30.33 -28.50 -28.37
C LYS A 115 31.25 -28.16 -27.16
N ARG A 116 30.69 -28.12 -25.93
CA ARG A 116 31.36 -28.25 -24.60
C ARG A 116 32.10 -27.01 -24.10
N SER A 117 32.30 -26.76 -22.81
CA SER A 117 31.77 -27.17 -21.48
C SER A 117 32.66 -26.44 -20.45
N ALA A 118 32.19 -26.35 -19.19
CA ALA A 118 33.00 -26.27 -17.95
C ALA A 118 33.61 -24.90 -17.56
N THR A 119 33.77 -24.47 -16.30
CA THR A 119 33.36 -24.89 -14.94
C THR A 119 33.82 -23.79 -13.95
N LYS A 120 33.09 -23.62 -12.83
CA LYS A 120 33.47 -23.13 -11.47
C LYS A 120 34.06 -21.73 -11.21
N THR A 121 33.29 -21.02 -10.39
CA THR A 121 33.56 -20.22 -9.18
C THR A 121 34.75 -20.69 -8.32
N PRO A 122 35.44 -19.76 -7.65
CA PRO A 122 35.24 -19.56 -6.21
C PRO A 122 34.67 -18.19 -5.84
#